data_AF-A0A7S2VWU6-F1
#
_entry.id   AF-A0A7S2VWU6-F1
#
_cell.length_a   1.000
_cell.length_b   1.000
_cell.length_c   1.000
_cell.angle_alpha   90.00
_cell.angle_beta   90.00
_cell.angle_gamma   90.00
#
_symmetry.space_group_name_H-M   'P 1'
#
loop_
_entity.id
_entity.type
_entity.pdbx_description
1 polymer ?
#
loop_
_entity_poly.entity_id
_entity_poly.type
_entity_poly.pdbx_seq_one_letter_code
_entity_poly.pdbx_strand_id
1 'polypeptide(L)'
;GNGRGITTFRVKADLLETVAFFWDFDSRIHHETTGDVERLVEERGEDWKLRLRRRQKLESTHGVLHRHREFKNIMKLHKVNENIMIISIEASKLRKKSSSGLKGFVDSIRRLSSFRRSSIRNSFAAMRRSMKISNVVEGYEDVYIRFTKKGWQTTKVEYSLTLDLGSGTSDLTTRRALEKHLDEGAVAGRYFSSLVKLEDMTKKQGEILGADLVWDGGQLGGLHLRSKRARHMEEVCKNSAALREV
;
A
#
# COMPACT_ATOMS: atom_id res chain seq x y z
N GLY A 1 -8.21 7.78 12.69
CA GLY A 1 -7.59 8.98 12.13
C GLY A 1 -7.63 8.83 10.64
N ASN A 2 -8.29 9.76 9.96
CA ASN A 2 -8.67 9.62 8.55
C ASN A 2 -7.98 10.69 7.73
N GLY A 3 -7.40 10.33 6.60
CA GLY A 3 -6.64 11.23 5.76
C GLY A 3 -6.88 10.93 4.28
N ARG A 4 -6.76 11.97 3.46
CA ARG A 4 -6.77 11.84 2.00
C ARG A 4 -5.67 12.71 1.44
N GLY A 5 -4.98 12.20 0.43
CA GLY A 5 -3.89 12.90 -0.21
C GLY A 5 -3.80 12.55 -1.68
N ILE A 6 -3.25 13.48 -2.45
CA ILE A 6 -2.99 13.31 -3.87
C ILE A 6 -1.60 13.85 -4.14
N THR A 7 -0.81 13.10 -4.91
CA THR A 7 0.43 13.60 -5.50
C THR A 7 0.40 13.37 -7.01
N THR A 8 1.06 14.24 -7.75
CA THR A 8 1.14 14.15 -9.21
C THR A 8 2.55 14.47 -9.63
N PHE A 9 3.13 13.60 -10.44
CA PHE A 9 4.50 13.75 -10.91
C PHE A 9 4.64 13.22 -12.33
N ARG A 10 5.77 13.55 -12.96
CA ARG A 10 6.12 13.05 -14.29
C ARG A 10 7.40 12.24 -14.19
N VAL A 11 7.45 11.16 -14.96
CA VAL A 11 8.62 10.28 -15.03
C VAL A 11 9.11 10.20 -16.47
N LYS A 12 10.42 10.10 -16.64
CA LYS A 12 11.09 9.91 -17.94
C LYS A 12 11.15 8.41 -18.29
N ALA A 13 9.98 7.81 -18.46
CA ALA A 13 9.84 6.43 -18.93
C ALA A 13 8.52 6.22 -19.67
N ASP A 14 8.49 5.14 -20.43
CA ASP A 14 7.30 4.70 -21.15
C ASP A 14 6.20 4.22 -20.21
N LEU A 15 4.98 4.16 -20.73
CA LEU A 15 3.76 3.85 -19.96
C LEU A 15 3.87 2.49 -19.26
N LEU A 16 4.20 1.43 -20.01
CA LEU A 16 4.25 0.06 -19.48
C LEU A 16 5.38 -0.13 -18.48
N GLU A 17 6.52 0.54 -18.68
CA GLU A 17 7.62 0.52 -17.73
C GLU A 17 7.22 1.18 -16.40
N THR A 18 6.55 2.33 -16.50
CA THR A 18 6.03 3.05 -15.33
C THR A 18 4.97 2.20 -14.61
N VAL A 19 4.06 1.58 -15.34
CA VAL A 19 3.02 0.71 -14.75
C VAL A 19 3.66 -0.51 -14.07
N ALA A 20 4.67 -1.15 -14.69
CA ALA A 20 5.39 -2.25 -14.09
C ALA A 20 6.04 -1.84 -12.75
N PHE A 21 6.54 -0.61 -12.66
CA PHE A 21 7.09 -0.07 -11.41
C PHE A 21 6.05 0.02 -10.28
N PHE A 22 4.80 0.35 -10.57
CA PHE A 22 3.78 0.39 -9.52
C PHE A 22 3.09 -0.95 -9.30
N TRP A 23 3.11 -1.83 -10.31
CA TRP A 23 2.53 -3.16 -10.22
C TRP A 23 3.32 -4.10 -9.30
N ASP A 24 4.65 -3.96 -9.23
CA ASP A 24 5.53 -4.80 -8.40
C ASP A 24 5.46 -4.42 -6.91
N PHE A 25 4.27 -4.60 -6.32
CA PHE A 25 3.96 -4.37 -4.92
C PHE A 25 5.05 -4.84 -3.93
N ASP A 26 5.60 -6.04 -4.06
CA ASP A 26 6.61 -6.62 -3.15
C ASP A 26 8.03 -6.08 -3.42
N SER A 27 8.20 -5.12 -4.34
CA SER A 27 9.50 -4.52 -4.60
C SER A 27 10.07 -3.89 -3.32
N ARG A 28 11.37 -4.13 -3.10
CA ARG A 28 12.13 -3.59 -1.96
C ARG A 28 11.99 -2.08 -1.83
N ILE A 29 11.96 -1.38 -2.97
CA ILE A 29 11.83 0.07 -3.01
C ILE A 29 10.54 0.57 -2.34
N HIS A 30 9.43 -0.14 -2.53
CA HIS A 30 8.16 0.19 -1.90
C HIS A 30 8.21 -0.09 -0.41
N HIS A 31 8.75 -1.26 -0.02
CA HIS A 31 8.90 -1.64 1.37
C HIS A 31 9.72 -0.63 2.19
N GLU A 32 10.85 -0.13 1.65
CA GLU A 32 11.69 0.87 2.31
C GLU A 32 10.98 2.23 2.41
N THR A 33 10.26 2.64 1.37
CA THR A 33 9.60 3.96 1.30
C THR A 33 8.41 4.07 2.24
N THR A 34 7.54 3.06 2.26
CA THR A 34 6.38 3.01 3.17
C THR A 34 6.80 2.64 4.61
N GLY A 35 8.02 2.11 4.75
CA GLY A 35 8.57 1.46 5.95
C GLY A 35 7.57 0.50 6.57
N ASP A 36 7.04 -0.34 5.70
CA ASP A 36 6.28 -1.51 6.11
C ASP A 36 7.19 -2.44 6.90
N VAL A 37 6.59 -3.15 7.86
CA VAL A 37 7.25 -4.25 8.58
C VAL A 37 7.04 -5.56 7.82
N GLU A 38 5.97 -5.64 7.04
CA GLU A 38 5.61 -6.78 6.23
C GLU A 38 4.82 -6.29 5.02
N ARG A 39 5.15 -6.82 3.86
CA ARG A 39 4.46 -6.57 2.59
C ARG A 39 4.45 -7.89 1.83
N LEU A 40 3.27 -8.35 1.45
CA LEU A 40 3.08 -9.69 0.91
C LEU A 40 1.95 -9.71 -0.13
N VAL A 41 2.23 -10.29 -1.29
CA VAL A 41 1.19 -10.83 -2.17
C VAL A 41 0.71 -12.18 -1.63
N GLU A 42 -0.48 -12.21 -1.01
CA GLU A 42 -1.06 -13.42 -0.40
C GLU A 42 -1.58 -14.40 -1.43
N GLU A 43 -2.19 -13.88 -2.49
CA GLU A 43 -2.78 -14.69 -3.56
C GLU A 43 -2.60 -13.98 -4.89
N ARG A 44 -2.07 -14.73 -5.87
CA ARG A 44 -2.04 -14.32 -7.27
C ARG A 44 -3.29 -14.91 -7.90
N GLY A 45 -4.26 -14.07 -8.20
CA GLY A 45 -5.43 -14.47 -8.97
C GLY A 45 -5.06 -14.53 -10.45
N GLU A 46 -5.84 -13.86 -11.27
CA GLU A 46 -5.47 -13.58 -12.67
C GLU A 46 -4.30 -12.59 -12.72
N ASP A 47 -3.57 -12.54 -13.84
CA ASP A 47 -2.36 -11.71 -13.99
C ASP A 47 -2.56 -10.20 -13.75
N TRP A 48 -3.81 -9.74 -13.74
CA TRP A 48 -4.23 -8.36 -13.50
C TRP A 48 -4.84 -8.13 -12.10
N LYS A 49 -4.81 -9.14 -11.21
CA LYS A 49 -5.45 -9.07 -9.88
C LYS A 49 -4.64 -9.79 -8.79
N LEU A 50 -4.30 -9.06 -7.74
CA LEU A 50 -3.55 -9.55 -6.58
C LEU A 50 -4.31 -9.33 -5.28
N ARG A 51 -4.25 -10.29 -4.35
CA ARG A 51 -4.60 -10.04 -2.94
C ARG A 51 -3.35 -9.72 -2.15
N LEU A 52 -3.41 -8.62 -1.42
CA LEU A 52 -2.27 -8.01 -0.76
C LEU A 52 -2.50 -7.94 0.74
N ARG A 53 -1.43 -8.17 1.50
CA ARG A 53 -1.38 -7.86 2.93
C ARG A 53 -0.16 -7.02 3.23
N ARG A 54 -0.36 -5.98 4.03
CA ARG A 54 0.67 -5.05 4.46
C ARG A 54 0.55 -4.78 5.95
N ARG A 55 1.67 -4.81 6.66
CA ARG A 55 1.73 -4.47 8.08
C ARG A 55 2.64 -3.27 8.30
N GLN A 56 2.06 -2.16 8.74
CA GLN A 56 2.81 -0.94 9.04
C GLN A 56 2.96 -0.77 10.55
N LYS A 57 4.16 -0.40 11.02
CA LYS A 57 4.36 0.01 12.41
C LYS A 57 3.99 1.49 12.53
N LEU A 58 3.02 1.81 13.38
CA LEU A 58 2.75 3.19 13.76
C LEU A 58 3.52 3.53 15.04
N GLU A 59 4.38 4.54 14.95
CA GLU A 59 5.05 5.08 16.12
C GLU A 59 4.06 5.88 16.97
N SER A 60 3.98 5.53 18.26
CA SER A 60 3.17 6.27 19.21
C SER A 60 3.94 7.49 19.66
N THR A 61 3.37 8.68 19.46
CA THR A 61 3.95 9.94 19.95
C THR A 61 3.91 10.04 21.48
N HIS A 62 3.09 9.22 22.15
CA HIS A 62 2.80 9.34 23.58
C HIS A 62 3.30 8.13 24.41
N GLY A 63 4.17 7.27 23.87
CA GLY A 63 4.86 6.23 24.65
C GLY A 63 4.02 5.06 25.18
N VAL A 64 2.68 5.08 25.04
CA VAL A 64 1.81 4.13 25.76
C VAL A 64 1.69 2.74 25.12
N LEU A 65 1.84 2.57 23.79
CA LEU A 65 1.95 1.25 23.14
C LEU A 65 2.10 1.45 21.62
N HIS A 66 3.13 0.86 21.01
CA HIS A 66 3.18 0.74 19.55
C HIS A 66 2.10 -0.25 19.10
N ARG A 67 1.32 0.14 18.10
CA ARG A 67 0.34 -0.75 17.48
C ARG A 67 0.67 -0.88 16.01
N HIS A 68 0.72 -2.11 15.53
CA HIS A 68 0.80 -2.39 14.12
C HIS A 68 -0.57 -2.10 13.48
N ARG A 69 -0.55 -1.64 12.24
CA ARG A 69 -1.73 -1.63 11.37
C ARG A 69 -1.57 -2.67 10.30
N GLU A 70 -2.61 -3.47 10.13
CA GLU A 70 -2.69 -4.44 9.04
C GLU A 70 -3.71 -3.95 8.02
N PHE A 71 -3.28 -3.87 6.77
CA PHE A 71 -4.08 -3.53 5.62
C PHE A 71 -4.23 -4.79 4.75
N LYS A 72 -5.45 -5.08 4.33
CA LYS A 72 -5.78 -6.20 3.44
C LYS A 72 -6.50 -5.67 2.23
N ASN A 73 -5.87 -5.80 1.07
CA ASN A 73 -6.32 -5.12 -0.14
C ASN A 73 -6.44 -6.08 -1.33
N ILE A 74 -7.21 -5.64 -2.31
CA ILE A 74 -7.23 -6.23 -3.64
C ILE A 74 -6.67 -5.19 -4.60
N MET A 75 -5.55 -5.52 -5.22
CA MET A 75 -4.93 -4.71 -6.27
C MET A 75 -5.39 -5.22 -7.63
N LYS A 76 -5.79 -4.31 -8.50
CA LYS A 76 -6.22 -4.60 -9.87
C LYS A 76 -5.54 -3.65 -10.85
N LEU A 77 -5.17 -4.19 -11.99
CA LEU A 77 -4.75 -3.43 -13.16
C LEU A 77 -5.96 -3.21 -14.06
N HIS A 78 -6.04 -2.03 -14.66
CA HIS A 78 -7.05 -1.67 -15.65
C HIS A 78 -6.39 -0.98 -16.82
N LYS A 79 -6.72 -1.41 -18.04
CA LYS A 79 -6.34 -0.73 -19.28
C LYS A 79 -7.56 0.04 -19.77
N VAL A 80 -7.49 1.38 -19.73
CA VAL A 80 -8.59 2.23 -20.18
C VAL A 80 -8.51 2.42 -21.69
N ASN A 81 -7.31 2.68 -22.19
CA ASN A 81 -6.96 2.74 -23.61
C ASN A 81 -5.43 2.66 -23.77
N GLU A 82 -4.92 2.79 -24.99
CA GLU A 82 -3.49 2.73 -25.31
C GLU A 82 -2.62 3.74 -24.55
N ASN A 83 -3.21 4.85 -24.10
CA ASN A 83 -2.50 5.95 -23.45
C ASN A 83 -2.74 6.02 -21.93
N ILE A 84 -3.73 5.28 -21.41
CA ILE A 84 -4.19 5.40 -20.03
C ILE A 84 -4.34 4.02 -19.39
N MET A 85 -3.64 3.83 -18.28
CA MET A 85 -3.77 2.66 -17.41
C MET A 85 -4.02 3.11 -15.98
N ILE A 86 -4.68 2.25 -15.20
CA ILE A 86 -5.01 2.52 -13.80
C ILE A 86 -4.65 1.30 -12.96
N ILE A 87 -4.01 1.53 -11.82
CA ILE A 87 -3.90 0.56 -10.74
C ILE A 87 -4.84 1.01 -9.62
N SER A 88 -5.71 0.10 -9.17
CA SER A 88 -6.57 0.31 -8.00
C SER A 88 -6.19 -0.67 -6.90
N ILE A 89 -5.92 -0.18 -5.70
CA ILE A 89 -5.69 -0.98 -4.49
C ILE A 89 -6.85 -0.67 -3.55
N GLU A 90 -7.80 -1.59 -3.42
CA GLU A 90 -9.05 -1.38 -2.71
C GLU A 90 -9.10 -2.22 -1.44
N ALA A 91 -9.64 -1.70 -0.34
CA ALA A 91 -9.80 -2.48 0.88
C ALA A 91 -10.68 -3.73 0.62
N SER A 92 -10.17 -4.91 1.01
CA SER A 92 -10.84 -6.20 0.75
C SER A 92 -12.15 -6.40 1.53
N LYS A 93 -12.37 -5.62 2.60
CA LYS A 93 -13.62 -5.60 3.36
C LYS A 93 -14.27 -4.23 3.28
N LEU A 94 -15.54 -4.19 2.87
CA LEU A 94 -16.39 -3.02 3.10
C LEU A 94 -16.38 -2.67 4.59
N ARG A 95 -16.32 -1.37 4.89
CA ARG A 95 -16.70 -0.82 6.21
C ARG A 95 -17.92 -1.59 6.70
N LYS A 96 -17.78 -2.41 7.75
CA LYS A 96 -18.94 -2.66 8.61
C LYS A 96 -19.28 -1.27 9.15
N LYS A 97 -20.32 -0.63 8.62
CA LYS A 97 -20.95 0.53 9.26
C LYS A 97 -21.17 0.13 10.70
N SER A 98 -20.33 0.61 11.61
CA SER A 98 -20.49 0.38 13.04
C SER A 98 -21.63 1.26 13.54
N SER A 99 -22.86 0.90 13.20
CA SER A 99 -24.10 1.49 13.72
C SER A 99 -24.77 0.59 14.77
N SER A 100 -24.01 -0.21 15.52
CA SER A 100 -24.59 -1.11 16.53
C SER A 100 -23.72 -1.46 17.74
N GLY A 101 -22.45 -1.02 17.80
CA GLY A 101 -21.55 -1.37 18.92
C GLY A 101 -21.84 -0.61 20.23
N LEU A 102 -22.34 0.62 20.16
CA LEU A 102 -22.68 1.40 21.36
C LEU A 102 -24.05 1.04 21.95
N LYS A 103 -24.99 0.54 21.14
CA LYS A 103 -26.34 0.20 21.63
C LYS A 103 -26.32 -1.10 22.47
N GLY A 104 -25.59 -2.12 22.00
CA GLY A 104 -25.42 -3.37 22.76
C GLY A 104 -24.61 -3.24 24.05
N PHE A 105 -23.67 -2.29 24.11
CA PHE A 105 -22.87 -2.03 25.32
C PHE A 105 -23.65 -1.26 26.40
N VAL A 106 -24.47 -0.27 26.00
CA VAL A 106 -25.31 0.49 26.93
C VAL A 106 -26.47 -0.37 27.46
N ASP A 107 -27.05 -1.26 26.63
CA ASP A 107 -28.10 -2.20 27.05
C ASP A 107 -27.58 -3.29 28.00
N SER A 108 -26.29 -3.66 27.91
CA SER A 108 -25.65 -4.64 28.81
C SER A 108 -25.29 -4.04 30.16
N ILE A 109 -24.87 -2.76 30.21
CA ILE A 109 -24.54 -2.07 31.47
C ILE A 109 -25.78 -1.76 32.31
N ARG A 110 -26.93 -1.51 31.68
CA ARG A 110 -28.18 -1.18 32.41
C ARG A 110 -28.81 -2.38 33.14
N ARG A 111 -28.38 -3.61 32.84
CA ARG A 111 -28.93 -4.86 33.41
C ARG A 111 -28.08 -5.51 34.53
N LEU A 112 -27.01 -4.87 34.99
CA LEU A 112 -26.07 -5.46 35.96
C LEU A 112 -25.94 -4.65 37.26
N SER A 113 -27.04 -4.14 37.80
CA SER A 113 -27.07 -3.48 39.11
C SER A 113 -27.11 -4.43 40.32
N SER A 114 -26.82 -5.73 40.16
CA SER A 114 -26.87 -6.66 41.30
C SER A 114 -26.05 -7.93 41.11
N PHE A 115 -24.71 -7.90 41.08
CA PHE A 115 -23.93 -9.10 41.46
C PHE A 115 -22.49 -8.76 41.94
N ARG A 116 -22.05 -9.52 42.96
CA ARG A 116 -20.92 -9.28 43.89
C ARG A 116 -19.54 -9.00 43.25
N ARG A 117 -18.81 -8.04 43.85
CA ARG A 117 -17.50 -7.47 43.45
C ARG A 117 -16.25 -8.38 43.52
N SER A 118 -16.32 -9.61 44.04
CA SER A 118 -15.10 -10.41 44.30
C SER A 118 -14.70 -11.40 43.20
N SER A 119 -15.61 -11.83 42.32
CA SER A 119 -15.30 -12.78 41.23
C SER A 119 -14.73 -12.11 39.98
N ILE A 120 -14.88 -10.79 39.84
CA ILE A 120 -14.49 -10.04 38.64
C ILE A 120 -12.97 -9.88 38.53
N ARG A 121 -12.24 -9.73 39.65
CA ARG A 121 -10.77 -9.51 39.60
C ARG A 121 -9.99 -10.69 39.03
N ASN A 122 -10.39 -11.93 39.35
CA ASN A 122 -9.71 -13.12 38.85
C ASN A 122 -10.07 -13.39 37.37
N SER A 123 -11.31 -13.10 36.96
CA SER A 123 -11.74 -13.19 35.56
C SER A 123 -11.04 -12.17 34.65
N PHE A 124 -10.80 -10.94 35.14
CA PHE A 124 -10.05 -9.93 34.37
C PHE A 124 -8.55 -10.23 34.26
N ALA A 125 -7.94 -10.86 35.28
CA ALA A 125 -6.54 -11.27 35.22
C ALA A 125 -6.33 -12.49 34.31
N ALA A 126 -7.27 -13.45 34.33
CA ALA A 126 -7.29 -14.58 33.40
C ALA A 126 -7.60 -14.13 31.96
N MET A 127 -8.51 -13.18 31.76
CA MET A 127 -8.78 -12.56 30.45
C MET A 127 -7.57 -11.77 29.92
N ARG A 128 -6.80 -11.11 30.80
CA ARG A 128 -5.53 -10.45 30.44
C ARG A 128 -4.41 -11.41 30.06
N ARG A 129 -4.41 -12.64 30.59
CA ARG A 129 -3.41 -13.68 30.27
C ARG A 129 -3.81 -14.57 29.09
N SER A 130 -5.12 -14.74 28.83
CA SER A 130 -5.63 -15.52 27.69
C SER A 130 -5.81 -14.70 26.41
N MET A 131 -5.92 -13.37 26.52
CA MET A 131 -5.68 -12.49 25.38
C MET A 131 -4.17 -12.42 25.15
N LYS A 132 -3.64 -13.32 24.31
CA LYS A 132 -2.60 -12.90 23.36
C LYS A 132 -3.20 -11.73 22.59
N ILE A 133 -3.05 -10.50 23.12
CA ILE A 133 -3.40 -9.26 22.43
C ILE A 133 -2.50 -9.27 21.20
N SER A 134 -3.03 -9.66 20.05
CA SER A 134 -2.38 -9.30 18.80
C SER A 134 -2.32 -7.78 18.82
N ASN A 135 -1.13 -7.20 18.90
CA ASN A 135 -0.89 -5.74 18.89
C ASN A 135 -1.17 -5.13 17.50
N VAL A 136 -2.07 -5.76 16.72
CA VAL A 136 -2.36 -5.49 15.31
C VAL A 136 -3.81 -5.03 15.22
N VAL A 137 -4.01 -3.83 14.69
CA VAL A 137 -5.33 -3.24 14.45
C VAL A 137 -5.57 -3.17 12.94
N GLU A 138 -6.77 -3.48 12.47
CA GLU A 138 -7.12 -3.38 11.04
C GLU A 138 -7.16 -1.90 10.61
N GLY A 139 -6.43 -1.56 9.55
CA GLY A 139 -6.50 -0.27 8.88
C GLY A 139 -7.15 -0.42 7.51
N TYR A 140 -7.67 0.68 6.96
CA TYR A 140 -8.25 0.71 5.63
C TYR A 140 -7.46 1.68 4.76
N GLU A 141 -7.19 1.25 3.54
CA GLU A 141 -6.58 2.10 2.52
C GLU A 141 -7.22 1.83 1.17
N ASP A 142 -7.45 2.91 0.44
CA ASP A 142 -7.81 2.87 -0.98
C ASP A 142 -6.81 3.73 -1.75
N VAL A 143 -6.11 3.12 -2.70
CA VAL A 143 -5.14 3.79 -3.57
C VAL A 143 -5.60 3.70 -5.02
N TYR A 144 -5.51 4.82 -5.72
CA TYR A 144 -5.78 4.91 -7.15
C TYR A 144 -4.59 5.59 -7.82
N ILE A 145 -3.95 4.88 -8.75
CA ILE A 145 -2.81 5.37 -9.51
C ILE A 145 -3.19 5.40 -10.98
N ARG A 146 -3.28 6.60 -11.55
CA ARG A 146 -3.54 6.78 -12.98
C ARG A 146 -2.24 7.11 -13.69
N PHE A 147 -2.00 6.39 -14.77
CA PHE A 147 -0.88 6.59 -15.68
C PHE A 147 -1.39 7.19 -16.97
N THR A 148 -0.74 8.24 -17.47
CA THR A 148 -1.09 8.86 -18.74
C THR A 148 0.17 9.09 -19.57
N LYS A 149 0.24 8.47 -20.74
CA LYS A 149 1.28 8.73 -21.73
C LYS A 149 1.19 10.19 -22.18
N LYS A 150 2.30 10.92 -22.13
CA LYS A 150 2.37 12.34 -22.54
C LYS A 150 3.26 12.59 -23.75
N GLY A 151 4.15 11.67 -24.09
CA GLY A 151 5.04 11.76 -25.23
C GLY A 151 5.95 10.53 -25.29
N TRP A 152 7.00 10.62 -26.10
CA TRP A 152 8.07 9.61 -26.12
C TRP A 152 8.71 9.50 -24.73
N GLN A 153 8.73 8.30 -24.13
CA GLN A 153 9.36 8.03 -22.84
C GLN A 153 8.98 9.01 -21.74
N THR A 154 7.73 9.47 -21.75
CA THR A 154 7.21 10.40 -20.74
C THR A 154 5.82 9.97 -20.28
N THR A 155 5.70 9.70 -18.99
CA THR A 155 4.45 9.29 -18.35
C THR A 155 4.11 10.23 -17.19
N LYS A 156 2.87 10.72 -17.17
CA LYS A 156 2.30 11.42 -16.01
C LYS A 156 1.69 10.38 -15.07
N VAL A 157 1.98 10.50 -13.78
CA VAL A 157 1.40 9.65 -12.73
C VAL A 157 0.59 10.52 -11.78
N GLU A 158 -0.67 10.16 -11.57
CA GLU A 158 -1.55 10.74 -10.55
C GLU A 158 -1.82 9.68 -9.49
N TYR A 159 -1.32 9.89 -8.27
CA TYR A 159 -1.44 8.96 -7.17
C TYR A 159 -2.37 9.56 -6.11
N SER A 160 -3.49 8.90 -5.84
CA SER A 160 -4.49 9.29 -4.86
C SER A 160 -4.60 8.23 -3.78
N LEU A 161 -4.55 8.65 -2.51
CA LEU A 161 -4.66 7.78 -1.34
C LEU A 161 -5.76 8.27 -0.41
N THR A 162 -6.60 7.34 0.03
CA THR A 162 -7.50 7.49 1.18
C THR A 162 -7.07 6.51 2.26
N LEU A 163 -6.87 7.00 3.48
CA LEU A 163 -6.31 6.23 4.59
C LEU A 163 -7.19 6.38 5.83
N ASP A 164 -7.57 5.27 6.46
CA ASP A 164 -8.20 5.23 7.77
C ASP A 164 -7.41 4.28 8.68
N LEU A 165 -6.72 4.85 9.67
CA LEU A 165 -5.90 4.10 10.62
C LEU A 165 -6.69 3.60 11.84
N GLY A 166 -8.01 3.72 11.83
CA GLY A 166 -8.89 3.31 12.92
C GLY A 166 -8.79 4.21 14.16
N SER A 167 -9.42 3.77 15.25
CA SER A 167 -9.46 4.52 16.51
C SER A 167 -8.09 4.56 17.23
N GLY A 168 -7.88 5.60 18.05
CA GLY A 168 -6.65 5.77 18.82
C GLY A 168 -5.43 6.21 18.00
N THR A 169 -5.64 6.88 16.87
CA THR A 169 -4.59 7.52 16.07
C THR A 169 -4.77 9.03 16.07
N SER A 170 -3.69 9.77 16.35
CA SER A 170 -3.71 11.23 16.31
C SER A 170 -3.66 11.74 14.88
N ASP A 171 -4.15 12.96 14.65
CA ASP A 171 -4.09 13.60 13.33
C ASP A 171 -2.66 13.74 12.83
N LEU A 172 -1.70 14.03 13.73
CA LEU A 172 -0.28 14.08 13.39
C LEU A 172 0.26 12.72 12.91
N THR A 173 -0.16 11.63 13.55
CA THR A 173 0.22 10.26 13.15
C THR A 173 -0.39 9.92 11.78
N THR A 174 -1.66 10.26 11.57
CA THR A 174 -2.34 10.05 10.28
C THR A 174 -1.69 10.86 9.17
N ARG A 175 -1.33 12.13 9.44
CA ARG A 175 -0.63 12.99 8.49
C ARG A 175 0.74 12.42 8.10
N ARG A 176 1.56 12.01 9.07
CA ARG A 176 2.88 11.41 8.78
C ARG A 176 2.77 10.12 7.97
N ALA A 177 1.79 9.27 8.28
CA ALA A 177 1.53 8.06 7.51
C ALA A 177 1.11 8.40 6.06
N LEU A 178 0.29 9.43 5.87
CA LEU A 178 -0.12 9.92 4.56
C LEU A 178 1.07 10.50 3.77
N GLU A 179 1.88 11.37 4.38
CA GLU A 179 3.08 11.95 3.76
C GLU A 179 4.04 10.85 3.28
N LYS A 180 4.31 9.86 4.14
CA LYS A 180 5.18 8.72 3.81
C LYS A 180 4.69 7.88 2.63
N HIS A 181 3.38 7.73 2.48
CA HIS A 181 2.81 7.06 1.31
C HIS A 181 2.87 7.90 0.05
N LEU A 182 2.62 9.20 0.15
CA LEU A 182 2.72 10.09 -1.01
C LEU A 182 4.16 10.26 -1.49
N ASP A 183 5.14 10.06 -0.60
CA ASP A 183 6.57 10.04 -0.94
C ASP A 183 6.96 8.88 -1.87
N GLU A 184 6.11 7.86 -2.07
CA GLU A 184 6.25 6.85 -3.13
C GLU A 184 6.42 7.51 -4.51
N GLY A 185 5.77 8.65 -4.73
CA GLY A 185 5.93 9.43 -5.97
C GLY A 185 7.31 10.05 -6.13
N ALA A 186 7.92 10.55 -5.04
CA ALA A 186 9.28 11.09 -5.07
C ALA A 186 10.31 9.98 -5.33
N VAL A 187 10.04 8.77 -4.83
CA VAL A 187 10.87 7.60 -5.06
C VAL A 187 10.79 7.12 -6.51
N ALA A 188 9.58 7.04 -7.08
CA ALA A 188 9.41 6.79 -8.51
C ALA A 188 10.12 7.87 -9.36
N GLY A 189 9.95 9.15 -9.00
CA GLY A 189 10.63 10.26 -9.67
C GLY A 189 12.16 10.12 -9.63
N ARG A 190 12.73 9.76 -8.48
CA ARG A 190 14.17 9.49 -8.34
C ARG A 190 14.61 8.29 -9.16
N TYR A 191 13.90 7.16 -9.06
CA TYR A 191 14.16 5.97 -9.86
C TYR A 191 14.21 6.35 -11.35
N PHE A 192 13.17 6.97 -11.90
CA PHE A 192 13.13 7.33 -13.31
C PHE A 192 14.12 8.43 -13.72
N SER A 193 14.53 9.30 -12.79
CA SER A 193 15.56 10.32 -13.06
C SER A 193 16.98 9.74 -13.03
N SER A 194 17.22 8.70 -12.23
CA SER A 194 18.50 7.97 -12.21
C SER A 194 18.78 7.16 -13.47
N LEU A 195 17.81 7.04 -14.39
CA LEU A 195 17.91 6.27 -15.62
C LEU A 195 18.66 6.96 -16.76
N VAL A 196 19.50 7.95 -16.46
CA VAL A 196 20.36 8.61 -17.45
C VAL A 196 21.16 7.57 -18.23
N LYS A 197 21.33 7.78 -19.54
CA LYS A 197 22.04 6.87 -20.44
C LYS A 197 23.45 6.56 -19.92
N LEU A 198 23.87 5.30 -20.05
CA LEU A 198 25.19 4.80 -19.58
C LEU A 198 26.37 5.62 -20.11
N GLU A 199 26.19 6.17 -21.31
CA GLU A 199 27.12 7.00 -22.07
C GLU A 199 27.48 8.30 -21.33
N ASP A 200 26.60 8.78 -20.45
CA ASP A 200 26.71 10.05 -19.72
C ASP A 200 27.01 9.84 -18.20
N MET A 201 27.44 8.64 -17.79
CA MET A 201 27.64 8.30 -16.38
C MET A 201 29.06 8.57 -15.85
N THR A 202 29.13 9.41 -14.82
CA THR A 202 30.29 9.60 -13.95
C THR A 202 30.31 8.58 -12.81
N LYS A 203 31.44 8.46 -12.09
CA LYS A 203 31.61 7.55 -10.93
C LYS A 203 30.53 7.70 -9.85
N LYS A 204 30.04 8.93 -9.62
CA LYS A 204 28.93 9.25 -8.70
C LYS A 204 27.57 8.78 -9.21
N GLN A 205 27.39 8.70 -10.53
CA GLN A 205 26.21 8.14 -11.19
C GLN A 205 26.27 6.59 -11.26
N GLY A 206 27.46 6.00 -11.20
CA GLY A 206 27.65 4.56 -10.98
C GLY A 206 27.16 4.08 -9.61
N GLU A 207 27.29 4.89 -8.55
CA GLU A 207 26.67 4.62 -7.24
C GLU A 207 25.14 4.69 -7.30
N ILE A 208 24.59 5.55 -8.17
CA ILE A 208 23.16 5.68 -8.47
C ILE A 208 22.65 4.51 -9.33
N LEU A 209 23.49 3.87 -10.15
CA LEU A 209 23.16 2.61 -10.85
C LEU A 209 22.84 1.47 -9.88
N GLY A 210 23.27 1.58 -8.62
CA GLY A 210 22.76 0.77 -7.52
C GLY A 210 21.23 0.81 -7.39
N ALA A 211 20.53 1.79 -7.97
CA ALA A 211 19.06 1.84 -8.02
C ALA A 211 18.41 0.75 -8.88
N ASP A 212 19.11 0.18 -9.89
CA ASP A 212 18.63 -1.04 -10.57
C ASP A 212 18.75 -2.26 -9.64
N LEU A 213 19.66 -2.24 -8.64
CA LEU A 213 19.68 -3.18 -7.49
C LEU A 213 18.63 -2.83 -6.41
N VAL A 214 18.15 -1.57 -6.35
CA VAL A 214 17.04 -1.16 -5.46
C VAL A 214 15.70 -1.68 -6.00
N TRP A 215 15.59 -1.83 -7.32
CA TRP A 215 14.56 -2.60 -8.01
C TRP A 215 14.99 -4.08 -8.18
N ASP A 216 15.58 -4.72 -7.18
CA ASP A 216 15.65 -6.19 -7.21
C ASP A 216 14.24 -6.74 -6.95
N GLY A 217 13.67 -7.29 -8.02
CA GLY A 217 12.23 -7.48 -8.22
C GLY A 217 11.50 -8.18 -7.09
N GLY A 218 10.29 -7.68 -6.80
CA GLY A 218 9.32 -8.31 -5.93
C GLY A 218 8.64 -9.49 -6.62
N GLN A 219 7.31 -9.44 -6.74
CA GLN A 219 6.54 -10.52 -7.36
C GLN A 219 6.86 -10.72 -8.85
N LEU A 220 7.43 -9.72 -9.52
CA LEU A 220 7.88 -9.82 -10.91
C LEU A 220 9.14 -10.69 -11.08
N GLY A 221 9.76 -11.15 -9.98
CA GLY A 221 10.90 -12.08 -9.99
C GLY A 221 12.17 -11.49 -10.64
N GLY A 222 13.14 -12.34 -10.94
CA GLY A 222 14.45 -12.00 -11.54
C GLY A 222 14.39 -11.39 -12.96
N LEU A 223 13.28 -10.77 -13.36
CA LEU A 223 13.20 -9.83 -14.47
C LEU A 223 13.94 -8.55 -14.07
N HIS A 224 15.26 -8.65 -13.89
CA HIS A 224 16.13 -7.54 -13.47
C HIS A 224 16.20 -6.42 -14.53
N LEU A 225 15.90 -6.75 -15.79
CA LEU A 225 15.89 -5.79 -16.91
C LEU A 225 14.52 -5.14 -17.09
N ARG A 226 14.51 -3.81 -17.22
CA ARG A 226 13.30 -3.00 -17.48
C ARG A 226 12.52 -3.44 -18.70
N SER A 227 13.21 -3.76 -19.78
CA SER A 227 12.61 -4.25 -21.02
C SER A 227 11.83 -5.55 -20.79
N LYS A 228 12.32 -6.44 -19.95
CA LYS A 228 11.62 -7.68 -19.58
C LYS A 228 10.36 -7.39 -18.76
N ARG A 229 10.40 -6.41 -17.84
CA ARG A 229 9.24 -6.00 -17.04
C ARG A 229 8.16 -5.29 -17.86
N ALA A 230 8.55 -4.40 -18.77
CA ALA A 230 7.64 -3.76 -19.70
C ALA A 230 6.99 -4.79 -20.63
N ARG A 231 7.78 -5.74 -21.14
CA ARG A 231 7.28 -6.87 -21.94
C ARG A 231 6.31 -7.76 -21.16
N HIS A 232 6.57 -8.01 -19.88
CA HIS A 232 5.63 -8.73 -19.03
C HIS A 232 4.29 -7.99 -18.95
N MET A 233 4.27 -6.67 -18.73
CA MET A 233 3.02 -5.90 -18.76
C MET A 233 2.32 -5.96 -20.12
N GLU A 234 3.09 -5.94 -21.20
CA GLU A 234 2.55 -6.11 -22.55
C GLU A 234 1.85 -7.47 -22.72
N GLU A 235 2.46 -8.55 -22.22
CA GLU A 235 1.89 -9.90 -22.23
C GLU A 235 0.63 -9.98 -21.36
N VAL A 236 0.62 -9.37 -20.17
CA VAL A 236 -0.57 -9.27 -19.31
C VAL A 236 -1.72 -8.57 -20.04
N CYS A 237 -1.45 -7.46 -20.74
CA CYS A 237 -2.46 -6.76 -21.53
C CYS A 237 -2.96 -7.58 -22.73
N LYS A 238 -2.11 -8.37 -23.38
CA LYS A 238 -2.50 -9.21 -24.53
C LYS A 238 -3.35 -10.40 -24.10
N ASN A 239 -2.95 -11.05 -23.01
CA ASN A 239 -3.53 -12.33 -22.58
C ASN A 239 -4.81 -12.16 -21.76
N SER A 240 -4.94 -11.06 -21.01
CA SER A 240 -6.12 -10.81 -20.18
C SER A 240 -7.29 -10.27 -21.00
N ALA A 241 -8.38 -11.05 -21.09
CA ALA A 241 -9.64 -10.59 -21.67
C ALA A 241 -10.23 -9.39 -20.91
N ALA A 242 -10.00 -9.30 -19.58
CA ALA A 242 -10.45 -8.19 -18.74
C ALA A 242 -9.69 -6.87 -19.01
N LEU A 243 -8.55 -6.92 -19.71
CA LEU A 243 -7.74 -5.76 -20.07
C LEU A 243 -7.81 -5.40 -21.57
N ARG A 244 -8.59 -6.13 -22.36
CA ARG A 244 -8.81 -5.77 -23.77
C ARG A 244 -9.63 -4.50 -23.82
N GLU A 245 -9.22 -3.56 -24.66
CA GLU A 245 -9.94 -2.31 -24.88
C GLU A 245 -11.36 -2.63 -25.36
N VAL A 246 -12.35 -1.95 -24.78
CA VAL A 246 -13.76 -2.04 -25.17
C VAL A 246 -14.03 -1.08 -26.32
#